data_AF-A0A0X4EPI0-F1
#
_entry.id   AF-A0A0X4EPI0-F1
#
_cell.length_a   1.000
_cell.length_b   1.000
_cell.length_c   1.000
_cell.angle_alpha   90.00
_cell.angle_beta   90.00
_cell.angle_gamma   90.00
#
_symmetry.space_group_name_H-M   'P 1'
#
loop_
_entity.id
_entity.type
_entity.pdbx_description
1 polymer ?
#
loop_
_entity_poly.entity_id
_entity_poly.type
_entity_poly.pdbx_seq_one_letter_code
_entity_poly.pdbx_strand_id
1 'polypeptide(L)'
;MSANFPNPPELPSCSGPDGILYDFNYGARVLLPEGKWHVILMDDDSGNILFSCDSEGGWVTSNKKYYVRFRIQVFHQGSTSPILDETLDMKDKPVVIFFPTGTLGDMLGWFHYAERFRQLHRCQLECVMGQEIIELLSAQYPEITFSTKDHLQTVNPYASWYVGLFFKGDTTHQPIDFRKVGFHRNAGYILGVDPRECPPRLKLDAERKIAEPYVCIAAQSTNQAKYWNNGHGWAEVVAHLKSLGYRVLCIDRHAHYGQGFVWNHIPQGAEDFTGDISLQERVDLLKHASFFIGLGSGLSWLAWASGIPVVLISGFSLPNSEFYTPWRVFSSHGCNGCWDDTSVDFDHVDYLWCPHHKNTPRQYECTSLITGKQVIGMVDRLHSGLVDK
;
A
#
# COMPACT_ATOMS: atom_id res chain seq x y z
N MET A 1 -7.89 14.22 -5.73
CA MET A 1 -7.27 13.22 -6.62
C MET A 1 -5.77 13.29 -6.38
N SER A 2 -5.19 12.42 -5.54
CA SER A 2 -3.74 12.45 -5.21
C SER A 2 -2.97 11.24 -5.74
N ALA A 3 -3.52 10.52 -6.71
CA ALA A 3 -2.80 9.47 -7.43
C ALA A 3 -2.84 9.78 -8.94
N ASN A 4 -1.68 10.01 -9.54
CA ASN A 4 -1.48 10.12 -10.99
C ASN A 4 -1.71 8.75 -11.63
N PHE A 5 -2.95 8.31 -11.63
CA PHE A 5 -3.36 7.10 -12.32
C PHE A 5 -3.54 7.40 -13.82
N PRO A 6 -3.15 6.48 -14.71
CA PRO A 6 -3.41 6.63 -16.13
C PRO A 6 -4.91 6.55 -16.40
N ASN A 7 -5.36 7.28 -17.42
CA ASN A 7 -6.73 7.21 -17.88
C ASN A 7 -7.04 5.80 -18.40
N PRO A 8 -8.27 5.29 -18.21
CA PRO A 8 -8.70 4.07 -18.88
C PRO A 8 -8.71 4.28 -20.42
N PRO A 9 -8.78 3.19 -21.22
CA PRO A 9 -8.91 3.30 -22.67
C PRO A 9 -10.05 4.23 -23.09
N GLU A 10 -9.82 5.02 -24.14
CA GLU A 10 -10.78 6.02 -24.62
C GLU A 10 -12.10 5.39 -25.05
N LEU A 11 -12.06 4.21 -25.68
CA LEU A 11 -13.22 3.42 -26.04
C LEU A 11 -13.25 2.12 -25.23
N PRO A 12 -14.44 1.57 -24.92
CA PRO A 12 -14.53 0.28 -24.26
C PRO A 12 -13.96 -0.85 -25.13
N SER A 13 -13.31 -1.82 -24.48
CA SER A 13 -12.52 -2.86 -25.15
C SER A 13 -13.33 -4.01 -25.76
N CYS A 14 -14.60 -4.20 -25.35
CA CYS A 14 -15.45 -5.27 -25.85
C CYS A 14 -16.54 -4.74 -26.78
N SER A 15 -16.79 -5.47 -27.87
CA SER A 15 -17.90 -5.18 -28.80
C SER A 15 -19.13 -6.00 -28.43
N GLY A 16 -20.27 -5.32 -28.34
CA GLY A 16 -21.60 -5.91 -28.22
C GLY A 16 -22.40 -5.79 -29.53
N PRO A 17 -23.65 -6.26 -29.54
CA PRO A 17 -24.54 -6.10 -30.67
C PRO A 17 -24.92 -4.63 -30.89
N ASP A 18 -25.48 -4.33 -32.07
CA ASP A 18 -26.00 -3.02 -32.45
C ASP A 18 -25.00 -1.85 -32.27
N GLY A 19 -23.70 -2.12 -32.36
CA GLY A 19 -22.65 -1.11 -32.23
C GLY A 19 -22.35 -0.67 -30.79
N ILE A 20 -22.90 -1.38 -29.79
CA ILE A 20 -22.60 -1.13 -28.38
C ILE A 20 -21.16 -1.54 -28.08
N LEU A 21 -20.46 -0.72 -27.30
CA LEU A 21 -19.16 -1.09 -26.72
C LEU A 21 -19.29 -1.15 -25.19
N TYR A 22 -18.62 -2.11 -24.56
CA TYR A 22 -18.60 -2.24 -23.11
C TYR A 22 -17.23 -2.69 -22.59
N ASP A 23 -16.95 -2.43 -21.31
CA ASP A 23 -15.81 -3.02 -20.60
C ASP A 23 -15.95 -2.85 -19.08
N PHE A 24 -14.91 -3.28 -18.36
CA PHE A 24 -14.81 -3.13 -16.91
C PHE A 24 -13.54 -2.36 -16.50
N ASN A 25 -13.09 -1.44 -17.36
CA ASN A 25 -11.94 -0.59 -17.08
C ASN A 25 -12.38 0.64 -16.29
N TYR A 26 -11.86 0.82 -15.07
CA TYR A 26 -12.29 1.90 -14.17
C TYR A 26 -13.81 1.86 -13.87
N GLY A 27 -14.26 0.69 -13.41
CA GLY A 27 -15.69 0.36 -13.20
C GLY A 27 -16.34 -0.23 -14.45
N ALA A 28 -17.65 -0.53 -14.38
CA ALA A 28 -18.40 -0.97 -15.55
C ALA A 28 -18.69 0.22 -16.47
N ARG A 29 -18.36 0.11 -17.76
CA ARG A 29 -18.58 1.16 -18.76
C ARG A 29 -19.33 0.61 -19.97
N VAL A 30 -20.26 1.40 -20.48
CA VAL A 30 -20.99 1.14 -21.72
C VAL A 30 -20.99 2.42 -22.55
N LEU A 31 -20.68 2.29 -23.84
CA LEU A 31 -20.82 3.34 -24.82
C LEU A 31 -21.87 2.91 -25.84
N LEU A 32 -22.96 3.67 -25.91
CA LEU A 32 -24.11 3.40 -26.76
C LEU A 32 -24.07 4.28 -28.02
N PRO A 33 -24.40 3.74 -29.21
CA PRO A 33 -24.68 4.57 -30.37
C PRO A 33 -26.00 5.32 -30.20
N GLU A 34 -26.29 6.25 -31.11
CA GLU A 34 -27.58 6.96 -31.13
C GLU A 34 -28.75 5.95 -31.25
N GLY A 35 -29.74 6.08 -30.37
CA GLY A 35 -30.83 5.11 -30.29
C GLY A 35 -31.76 5.38 -29.12
N LYS A 36 -32.55 4.38 -28.70
CA LYS A 36 -33.39 4.45 -27.49
C LYS A 36 -33.11 3.23 -26.63
N TRP A 37 -32.32 3.46 -25.60
CA TRP A 37 -31.75 2.40 -24.76
C TRP A 37 -32.28 2.49 -23.35
N HIS A 38 -32.40 1.34 -22.70
CA HIS A 38 -32.49 1.22 -21.25
C HIS A 38 -31.31 0.39 -20.76
N VAL A 39 -30.53 0.92 -19.81
CA VAL A 39 -29.31 0.28 -19.30
C VAL A 39 -29.50 -0.04 -17.83
N ILE A 40 -29.09 -1.24 -17.43
CA ILE A 40 -29.04 -1.68 -16.03
C ILE A 40 -27.61 -2.12 -15.72
N LEU A 41 -27.06 -1.57 -14.64
CA LEU A 41 -25.84 -2.08 -14.02
C LEU A 41 -26.23 -2.73 -12.70
N MET A 42 -25.85 -3.99 -12.52
CA MET A 42 -26.18 -4.76 -11.32
C MET A 42 -24.95 -5.44 -10.74
N ASP A 43 -25.06 -5.80 -9.46
CA ASP A 43 -24.12 -6.70 -8.79
C ASP A 43 -24.63 -8.13 -8.98
N ASP A 44 -23.91 -8.95 -9.74
CA ASP A 44 -24.31 -10.32 -10.07
C ASP A 44 -24.31 -11.24 -8.84
N ASP A 45 -23.47 -10.96 -7.84
CA ASP A 45 -23.39 -11.80 -6.64
C ASP A 45 -24.58 -11.56 -5.70
N SER A 46 -25.13 -10.33 -5.66
CA SER A 46 -26.29 -9.99 -4.81
C SER A 46 -27.63 -9.89 -5.54
N GLY A 47 -27.62 -9.76 -6.87
CA GLY A 47 -28.79 -9.52 -7.70
C GLY A 47 -29.36 -8.09 -7.60
N ASN A 48 -28.67 -7.19 -6.90
CA ASN A 48 -29.12 -5.81 -6.73
C ASN A 48 -28.89 -4.99 -8.00
N ILE A 49 -29.92 -4.25 -8.41
CA ILE A 49 -29.78 -3.18 -9.41
C ILE A 49 -29.06 -2.01 -8.76
N LEU A 50 -27.83 -1.75 -9.21
CA LEU A 50 -27.00 -0.66 -8.70
C LEU A 50 -27.30 0.66 -9.41
N PHE A 51 -27.67 0.58 -10.69
CA PHE A 51 -28.02 1.73 -11.51
C PHE A 51 -28.95 1.31 -12.65
N SER A 52 -29.88 2.19 -13.01
CA SER A 52 -30.80 2.00 -14.14
C SER A 52 -31.15 3.36 -14.74
N CYS A 53 -31.06 3.49 -16.07
CA CYS A 53 -31.45 4.71 -16.77
C CYS A 53 -31.87 4.45 -18.22
N ASP A 54 -32.67 5.36 -18.75
CA ASP A 54 -32.89 5.49 -20.20
C ASP A 54 -31.80 6.40 -20.80
N SER A 55 -31.39 6.12 -22.03
CA SER A 55 -30.36 6.88 -22.75
C SER A 55 -30.65 6.92 -24.26
N GLU A 56 -30.37 8.06 -24.88
CA GLU A 56 -30.46 8.21 -26.35
C GLU A 56 -29.12 7.93 -27.06
N GLY A 57 -28.09 7.50 -26.30
CA GLY A 57 -26.72 7.30 -26.75
C GLY A 57 -25.70 7.86 -25.75
N GLY A 58 -24.41 7.58 -25.99
CA GLY A 58 -23.31 8.08 -25.16
C GLY A 58 -22.92 7.14 -24.02
N TRP A 59 -22.29 7.69 -22.99
CA TRP A 59 -21.66 6.92 -21.91
C TRP A 59 -22.59 6.62 -20.75
N VAL A 60 -22.57 5.37 -20.28
CA VAL A 60 -23.10 4.95 -18.99
C VAL A 60 -21.98 4.26 -18.22
N THR A 61 -21.69 4.72 -16.99
CA THR A 61 -20.63 4.13 -16.16
C THR A 61 -21.07 3.93 -14.72
N SER A 62 -20.55 2.91 -14.06
CA SER A 62 -20.78 2.71 -12.64
C SER A 62 -20.11 3.81 -11.82
N ASN A 63 -20.77 4.25 -10.75
CA ASN A 63 -20.12 5.11 -9.76
C ASN A 63 -19.01 4.35 -9.02
N LYS A 64 -19.22 3.09 -8.65
CA LYS A 64 -18.20 2.29 -7.94
C LYS A 64 -17.08 1.86 -8.89
N LYS A 65 -15.83 2.02 -8.45
CA LYS A 65 -14.60 1.79 -9.22
C LYS A 65 -13.72 0.65 -8.66
N TYR A 66 -14.05 0.15 -7.47
CA TYR A 66 -13.48 -1.08 -6.92
C TYR A 66 -14.13 -2.33 -7.53
N TYR A 67 -13.58 -3.51 -7.23
CA TYR A 67 -14.12 -4.78 -7.67
C TYR A 67 -15.56 -4.97 -7.20
N VAL A 68 -16.43 -5.10 -8.19
CA VAL A 68 -17.80 -5.61 -8.07
C VAL A 68 -17.96 -6.56 -9.24
N ARG A 69 -18.60 -7.70 -9.04
CA ARG A 69 -18.94 -8.61 -10.12
C ARG A 69 -20.11 -8.06 -10.93
N PHE A 70 -19.85 -6.98 -11.66
CA PHE A 70 -20.87 -6.27 -12.41
C PHE A 70 -21.50 -7.18 -13.48
N ARG A 71 -22.80 -7.05 -13.64
CA ARG A 71 -23.53 -7.52 -14.82
C ARG A 71 -24.18 -6.33 -15.50
N ILE A 72 -23.90 -6.20 -16.80
CA ILE A 72 -24.34 -5.10 -17.65
C ILE A 72 -25.48 -5.63 -18.51
N GLN A 73 -26.65 -5.01 -18.40
CA GLN A 73 -27.77 -5.29 -19.27
C GLN A 73 -28.14 -4.05 -20.09
N VAL A 74 -28.33 -4.22 -21.39
CA VAL A 74 -28.82 -3.18 -22.29
C VAL A 74 -30.04 -3.69 -23.03
N PHE A 75 -31.08 -2.88 -23.08
CA PHE A 75 -32.35 -3.16 -23.74
C PHE A 75 -32.62 -2.07 -24.76
N HIS A 76 -33.29 -2.42 -25.85
CA HIS A 76 -34.09 -1.43 -26.59
C HIS A 76 -35.23 -0.96 -25.69
N GLN A 77 -35.50 0.34 -25.65
CA GLN A 77 -36.54 0.88 -24.76
C GLN A 77 -37.90 0.25 -25.09
N GLY A 78 -38.56 -0.31 -24.07
CA GLY A 78 -39.83 -1.05 -24.20
C GLY A 78 -39.67 -2.56 -24.50
N SER A 79 -38.45 -3.05 -24.71
CA SER A 79 -38.17 -4.50 -24.78
C SER A 79 -38.17 -5.13 -23.39
N THR A 80 -38.61 -6.39 -23.29
CA THR A 80 -38.54 -7.19 -22.06
C THR A 80 -37.29 -8.07 -21.98
N SER A 81 -36.60 -8.30 -23.10
CA SER A 81 -35.36 -9.05 -23.17
C SER A 81 -34.17 -8.14 -23.46
N PRO A 82 -33.04 -8.31 -22.75
CA PRO A 82 -31.82 -7.54 -23.03
C PRO A 82 -31.22 -7.97 -24.37
N ILE A 83 -30.68 -7.01 -25.11
CA ILE A 83 -29.85 -7.27 -26.28
C ILE A 83 -28.39 -7.54 -25.92
N LEU A 84 -27.92 -6.99 -24.80
CA LEU A 84 -26.63 -7.28 -24.19
C LEU A 84 -26.89 -7.68 -22.75
N ASP A 85 -26.33 -8.80 -22.32
CA ASP A 85 -26.42 -9.29 -20.94
C ASP A 85 -25.10 -9.97 -20.56
N GLU A 86 -24.15 -9.16 -20.11
CA GLU A 86 -22.76 -9.57 -19.90
C GLU A 86 -22.36 -9.42 -18.44
N THR A 87 -21.92 -10.53 -17.84
CA THR A 87 -21.38 -10.56 -16.48
C THR A 87 -19.85 -10.53 -16.52
N LEU A 88 -19.24 -9.79 -15.59
CA LEU A 88 -17.80 -9.79 -15.38
C LEU A 88 -17.29 -11.22 -15.13
N ASP A 89 -16.49 -11.72 -16.07
CA ASP A 89 -15.71 -12.95 -15.95
C ASP A 89 -14.32 -12.71 -16.54
N MET A 90 -13.30 -12.77 -15.69
CA MET A 90 -11.92 -12.44 -16.05
C MET A 90 -11.06 -13.65 -16.38
N LYS A 91 -11.61 -14.87 -16.34
CA LYS A 91 -10.82 -16.06 -16.57
C LYS A 91 -10.16 -16.00 -17.95
N ASP A 92 -8.84 -16.18 -17.98
CA ASP A 92 -7.98 -16.12 -19.17
C ASP A 92 -8.02 -14.78 -19.93
N LYS A 93 -8.61 -13.71 -19.35
CA LYS A 93 -8.70 -12.38 -19.97
C LYS A 93 -7.61 -11.44 -19.48
N PRO A 94 -7.19 -10.44 -20.30
CA PRO A 94 -6.18 -9.47 -19.91
C PRO A 94 -6.74 -8.48 -18.88
N VAL A 95 -6.08 -8.39 -17.74
CA VAL A 95 -6.46 -7.53 -16.61
C VAL A 95 -5.27 -6.66 -16.20
N VAL A 96 -5.52 -5.40 -15.90
CA VAL A 96 -4.47 -4.49 -15.41
C VAL A 96 -4.81 -3.97 -14.01
N ILE A 97 -3.86 -4.08 -13.08
CA ILE A 97 -3.92 -3.41 -11.78
C ILE A 97 -2.91 -2.27 -11.78
N PHE A 98 -3.40 -1.06 -11.56
CA PHE A 98 -2.60 0.15 -11.43
C PHE A 98 -2.32 0.46 -9.98
N PHE A 99 -1.04 0.62 -9.66
CA PHE A 99 -0.58 1.18 -8.41
C PHE A 99 -0.02 2.59 -8.66
N PRO A 100 -0.19 3.55 -7.73
CA PRO A 100 0.42 4.86 -7.85
C PRO A 100 1.94 4.73 -7.72
N THR A 101 2.67 5.72 -8.25
CA THR A 101 4.03 5.99 -7.78
C THR A 101 3.95 6.47 -6.33
N GLY A 102 4.09 5.55 -5.39
CA GLY A 102 3.85 5.76 -3.96
C GLY A 102 5.08 5.45 -3.10
N THR A 103 4.88 5.42 -1.79
CA THR A 103 5.96 5.06 -0.87
C THR A 103 6.21 3.55 -0.90
N LEU A 104 7.45 3.13 -0.63
CA LEU A 104 7.85 1.71 -0.62
C LEU A 104 6.91 0.82 0.23
N GLY A 105 6.47 1.32 1.38
CA GLY A 105 5.60 0.56 2.30
C GLY A 105 4.21 0.28 1.72
N ASP A 106 3.66 1.23 0.96
CA ASP A 106 2.38 1.06 0.29
C ASP A 106 2.42 -0.10 -0.70
N MET A 107 3.45 -0.10 -1.55
CA MET A 107 3.63 -1.14 -2.57
C MET A 107 3.83 -2.53 -1.96
N LEU A 108 4.69 -2.64 -0.95
CA LEU A 108 4.94 -3.92 -0.27
C LEU A 108 3.73 -4.41 0.54
N GLY A 109 2.92 -3.48 1.07
CA GLY A 109 1.69 -3.82 1.78
C GLY A 109 0.52 -4.21 0.87
N TRP A 110 0.49 -3.73 -0.38
CA TRP A 110 -0.61 -3.99 -1.31
C TRP A 110 -0.38 -5.15 -2.28
N PHE A 111 0.86 -5.40 -2.68
CA PHE A 111 1.14 -6.24 -3.84
C PHE A 111 0.61 -7.68 -3.72
N HIS A 112 0.66 -8.29 -2.54
CA HIS A 112 0.19 -9.68 -2.37
C HIS A 112 -1.31 -9.85 -2.63
N TYR A 113 -2.13 -8.79 -2.51
CA TYR A 113 -3.54 -8.85 -2.86
C TYR A 113 -3.76 -8.94 -4.37
N ALA A 114 -2.87 -8.37 -5.19
CA ALA A 114 -2.92 -8.53 -6.64
C ALA A 114 -2.64 -9.98 -7.07
N GLU A 115 -1.68 -10.66 -6.42
CA GLU A 115 -1.45 -12.09 -6.66
C GLU A 115 -2.66 -12.94 -6.25
N ARG A 116 -3.29 -12.65 -5.10
CA ARG A 116 -4.54 -13.32 -4.70
C ARG A 116 -5.65 -13.12 -5.72
N PHE A 117 -5.77 -11.90 -6.24
CA PHE A 117 -6.75 -11.55 -7.26
C PHE A 117 -6.54 -12.37 -8.54
N ARG A 118 -5.28 -12.44 -9.03
CA ARG A 118 -4.91 -13.27 -10.17
C ARG A 118 -5.26 -14.74 -9.95
N GLN A 119 -4.89 -15.29 -8.78
CA GLN A 119 -5.14 -16.70 -8.45
C GLN A 119 -6.64 -17.01 -8.38
N LEU A 120 -7.42 -16.13 -7.75
CA LEU A 120 -8.87 -16.30 -7.58
C LEU A 120 -9.59 -16.27 -8.93
N HIS A 121 -9.28 -15.28 -9.77
CA HIS A 121 -10.00 -15.04 -11.02
C HIS A 121 -9.37 -15.71 -12.24
N ARG A 122 -8.16 -16.27 -12.09
CA ARG A 122 -7.38 -16.92 -13.17
C ARG A 122 -7.24 -16.01 -14.39
N CYS A 123 -7.01 -14.72 -14.16
CA CYS A 123 -6.81 -13.74 -15.21
C CYS A 123 -5.35 -13.66 -15.65
N GLN A 124 -5.12 -13.08 -16.82
CA GLN A 124 -3.79 -12.69 -17.29
C GLN A 124 -3.49 -11.31 -16.71
N LEU A 125 -2.80 -11.27 -15.58
CA LEU A 125 -2.61 -10.05 -14.81
C LEU A 125 -1.33 -9.30 -15.22
N GLU A 126 -1.49 -8.02 -15.52
CA GLU A 126 -0.43 -7.02 -15.56
C GLU A 126 -0.53 -6.08 -14.35
N CYS A 127 0.58 -5.85 -13.65
CA CYS A 127 0.68 -4.87 -12.57
C CYS A 127 1.55 -3.70 -13.00
N VAL A 128 0.98 -2.49 -12.94
CA VAL A 128 1.67 -1.24 -13.30
C VAL A 128 2.15 -0.52 -12.05
N MET A 129 3.46 -0.32 -11.94
CA MET A 129 4.10 0.28 -10.77
C MET A 129 5.45 0.95 -11.09
N GLY A 130 6.14 1.46 -10.07
CA GLY A 130 7.48 2.05 -10.22
C GLY A 130 8.56 1.01 -10.49
N GLN A 131 9.54 1.37 -11.33
CA GLN A 131 10.63 0.48 -11.78
C GLN A 131 11.38 -0.21 -10.65
N GLU A 132 11.70 0.52 -9.56
CA GLU A 132 12.39 -0.05 -8.39
C GLU A 132 11.65 -1.23 -7.74
N ILE A 133 10.30 -1.19 -7.75
CA ILE A 133 9.47 -2.26 -7.20
C ILE A 133 9.39 -3.44 -8.16
N ILE A 134 9.38 -3.17 -9.48
CA ILE A 134 9.42 -4.21 -10.51
C ILE A 134 10.71 -5.03 -10.37
N GLU A 135 11.85 -4.36 -10.22
CA GLU A 135 13.15 -5.00 -10.03
C GLU A 135 13.22 -5.84 -8.76
N LEU A 136 12.54 -5.41 -7.70
CA LEU A 136 12.47 -6.13 -6.44
C LEU A 136 11.59 -7.39 -6.49
N LEU A 137 10.47 -7.35 -7.21
CA LEU A 137 9.42 -8.37 -7.11
C LEU A 137 9.34 -9.33 -8.31
N SER A 138 9.63 -8.87 -9.53
CA SER A 138 9.28 -9.60 -10.76
C SER A 138 9.82 -11.03 -10.83
N ALA A 139 11.06 -11.25 -10.40
CA ALA A 139 11.68 -12.58 -10.40
C ALA A 139 10.93 -13.61 -9.53
N GLN A 140 10.15 -13.16 -8.54
CA GLN A 140 9.43 -14.01 -7.60
C GLN A 140 7.99 -14.28 -8.03
N TYR A 141 7.50 -13.61 -9.08
CA TYR A 141 6.13 -13.68 -9.58
C TYR A 141 6.09 -13.83 -11.11
N PRO A 142 6.62 -14.93 -11.66
CA PRO A 142 6.74 -15.12 -13.12
C PRO A 142 5.38 -15.17 -13.85
N GLU A 143 4.28 -15.40 -13.14
CA GLU A 143 2.92 -15.43 -13.70
C GLU A 143 2.25 -14.05 -13.80
N ILE A 144 2.89 -12.99 -13.27
CA ILE A 144 2.42 -11.61 -13.37
C ILE A 144 3.32 -10.85 -14.34
N THR A 145 2.71 -10.14 -15.29
CA THR A 145 3.43 -9.16 -16.12
C THR A 145 3.63 -7.88 -15.32
N PHE A 146 4.83 -7.32 -15.32
CA PHE A 146 5.13 -6.05 -14.66
C PHE A 146 5.49 -4.99 -15.69
N SER A 147 4.93 -3.80 -15.53
CA SER A 147 5.16 -2.68 -16.44
C SER A 147 5.24 -1.36 -15.68
N THR A 148 5.91 -0.38 -16.29
CA THR A 148 5.80 1.01 -15.87
C THR A 148 4.64 1.67 -16.59
N LYS A 149 4.15 2.79 -16.05
CA LYS A 149 3.03 3.55 -16.66
C LYS A 149 3.29 4.01 -18.09
N ASP A 150 4.56 4.17 -18.48
CA ASP A 150 4.96 4.68 -19.79
C ASP A 150 5.17 3.54 -20.81
N HIS A 151 5.17 2.29 -20.35
CA HIS A 151 5.45 1.09 -21.15
C HIS A 151 4.46 -0.04 -20.83
N LEU A 152 3.16 0.26 -20.89
CA LEU A 152 2.10 -0.75 -20.78
C LEU A 152 2.23 -1.82 -21.87
N GLN A 153 2.09 -3.09 -21.47
CA GLN A 153 2.02 -4.20 -22.41
C GLN A 153 0.58 -4.46 -22.88
N THR A 154 -0.39 -4.26 -21.99
CA THR A 154 -1.82 -4.42 -22.29
C THR A 154 -2.44 -3.09 -22.65
N VAL A 155 -2.62 -2.83 -23.95
CA VAL A 155 -3.22 -1.57 -24.44
C VAL A 155 -4.74 -1.53 -24.25
N ASN A 156 -5.43 -2.65 -24.49
CA ASN A 156 -6.89 -2.76 -24.38
C ASN A 156 -7.28 -3.87 -23.39
N PRO A 157 -7.11 -3.63 -22.08
CA PRO A 157 -7.51 -4.61 -21.07
C PRO A 157 -9.02 -4.87 -21.09
N TYR A 158 -9.42 -6.07 -20.66
CA TYR A 158 -10.82 -6.40 -20.42
C TYR A 158 -11.36 -5.66 -19.18
N ALA A 159 -10.52 -5.56 -18.15
CA ALA A 159 -10.85 -4.88 -16.90
C ALA A 159 -9.61 -4.24 -16.26
N SER A 160 -9.83 -3.17 -15.49
CA SER A 160 -8.76 -2.51 -14.76
C SER A 160 -9.17 -1.99 -13.39
N TRP A 161 -8.27 -2.14 -12.42
CA TRP A 161 -8.43 -1.68 -11.05
C TRP A 161 -7.30 -0.77 -10.61
N TYR A 162 -7.63 0.16 -9.73
CA TYR A 162 -6.72 1.21 -9.29
C TYR A 162 -6.60 1.12 -7.77
N VAL A 163 -5.48 0.60 -7.30
CA VAL A 163 -5.23 0.39 -5.87
C VAL A 163 -4.47 1.59 -5.34
N GLY A 164 -5.00 2.23 -4.29
CA GLY A 164 -4.36 3.38 -3.68
C GLY A 164 -5.03 3.81 -2.37
N LEU A 165 -4.58 4.95 -1.85
CA LEU A 165 -5.20 5.62 -0.71
C LEU A 165 -6.12 6.73 -1.20
N PHE A 166 -7.42 6.57 -0.96
CA PHE A 166 -8.41 7.57 -1.30
C PHE A 166 -8.90 8.27 -0.02
N PHE A 167 -8.40 9.48 0.20
CA PHE A 167 -8.65 10.29 1.40
C PHE A 167 -10.07 10.90 1.41
N LYS A 168 -10.40 11.63 2.48
CA LYS A 168 -11.69 12.34 2.64
C LYS A 168 -12.91 11.42 2.65
N GLY A 169 -12.73 10.19 3.15
CA GLY A 169 -13.80 9.20 3.22
C GLY A 169 -14.37 8.81 1.85
N ASP A 170 -13.55 8.80 0.80
CA ASP A 170 -13.97 8.33 -0.53
C ASP A 170 -14.57 6.92 -0.43
N THR A 171 -15.77 6.75 -1.00
CA THR A 171 -16.53 5.47 -1.04
C THR A 171 -16.89 5.08 -2.48
N THR A 172 -16.23 5.70 -3.44
CA THR A 172 -16.36 5.52 -4.89
C THR A 172 -15.25 4.60 -5.38
N HIS A 173 -14.02 4.86 -4.96
CA HIS A 173 -12.81 4.13 -5.38
C HIS A 173 -12.38 3.03 -4.41
N GLN A 174 -12.89 3.07 -3.18
CA GLN A 174 -12.68 2.03 -2.17
C GLN A 174 -14.02 1.67 -1.50
N PRO A 175 -14.22 0.41 -1.10
CA PRO A 175 -15.48 0.00 -0.44
C PRO A 175 -15.63 0.58 0.97
N ILE A 176 -14.51 0.71 1.68
CA ILE A 176 -14.43 1.16 3.07
C ILE A 176 -13.30 2.19 3.14
N ASP A 177 -13.46 3.21 3.98
CA ASP A 177 -12.37 4.14 4.31
C ASP A 177 -11.17 3.35 4.86
N PHE A 178 -10.01 3.47 4.20
CA PHE A 178 -8.81 2.71 4.54
C PHE A 178 -8.40 2.87 6.01
N ARG A 179 -8.69 4.03 6.63
CA ARG A 179 -8.39 4.31 8.04
C ARG A 179 -9.11 3.38 9.01
N LYS A 180 -10.20 2.75 8.58
CA LYS A 180 -10.96 1.78 9.39
C LYS A 180 -10.42 0.36 9.33
N VAL A 181 -9.65 0.03 8.30
CA VAL A 181 -9.23 -1.36 7.99
C VAL A 181 -7.71 -1.54 7.95
N GLY A 182 -6.95 -0.45 7.99
CA GLY A 182 -5.52 -0.43 7.71
C GLY A 182 -5.24 -0.13 6.24
N PHE A 183 -4.29 0.77 6.00
CA PHE A 183 -4.03 1.32 4.67
C PHE A 183 -3.61 0.23 3.65
N HIS A 184 -2.90 -0.80 4.10
CA HIS A 184 -2.48 -1.93 3.28
C HIS A 184 -3.66 -2.87 2.98
N ARG A 185 -4.49 -3.20 3.98
CA ARG A 185 -5.62 -4.13 3.81
C ARG A 185 -6.70 -3.60 2.88
N ASN A 186 -6.79 -2.27 2.74
CA ASN A 186 -7.69 -1.64 1.79
C ASN A 186 -7.52 -2.15 0.35
N ALA A 187 -6.31 -2.54 -0.06
CA ALA A 187 -6.10 -3.15 -1.38
C ALA A 187 -6.87 -4.47 -1.55
N GLY A 188 -6.92 -5.30 -0.50
CA GLY A 188 -7.74 -6.52 -0.49
C GLY A 188 -9.23 -6.22 -0.62
N TYR A 189 -9.72 -5.18 0.06
CA TYR A 189 -11.10 -4.71 -0.08
C TYR A 189 -11.39 -4.16 -1.49
N ILE A 190 -10.52 -3.31 -2.05
CA ILE A 190 -10.65 -2.78 -3.41
C ILE A 190 -10.73 -3.91 -4.44
N LEU A 191 -9.95 -4.98 -4.26
CA LEU A 191 -9.89 -6.12 -5.17
C LEU A 191 -10.89 -7.24 -4.83
N GLY A 192 -11.67 -7.13 -3.74
CA GLY A 192 -12.64 -8.15 -3.35
C GLY A 192 -12.03 -9.50 -2.96
N VAL A 193 -10.80 -9.51 -2.44
CA VAL A 193 -10.10 -10.73 -2.01
C VAL A 193 -9.97 -10.78 -0.48
N ASP A 194 -9.48 -11.91 0.04
CA ASP A 194 -9.13 -12.04 1.46
C ASP A 194 -8.28 -10.85 1.95
N PRO A 195 -8.73 -10.06 2.94
CA PRO A 195 -8.06 -8.84 3.37
C PRO A 195 -6.94 -9.08 4.41
N ARG A 196 -6.62 -10.34 4.75
CA ARG A 196 -5.53 -10.65 5.70
C ARG A 196 -4.18 -10.28 5.09
N GLU A 197 -3.34 -9.58 5.84
CA GLU A 197 -2.00 -9.20 5.39
C GLU A 197 -1.08 -10.42 5.16
N CYS A 198 -0.13 -10.28 4.24
CA CYS A 198 0.91 -11.25 3.96
C CYS A 198 2.13 -10.50 3.42
N PRO A 199 3.37 -10.87 3.77
CA PRO A 199 4.53 -10.28 3.13
C PRO A 199 4.59 -10.70 1.65
N PRO A 200 5.06 -9.83 0.73
CA PRO A 200 5.42 -10.23 -0.61
C PRO A 200 6.64 -11.16 -0.58
N ARG A 201 6.77 -12.02 -1.59
CA ARG A 201 7.94 -12.88 -1.79
C ARG A 201 9.09 -12.04 -2.32
N LEU A 202 10.25 -12.17 -1.67
CA LEU A 202 11.49 -11.53 -2.06
C LEU A 202 12.53 -12.57 -2.46
N LYS A 203 13.55 -12.16 -3.23
CA LYS A 203 14.72 -12.98 -3.48
C LYS A 203 15.62 -13.00 -2.24
N LEU A 204 15.67 -14.14 -1.55
CA LEU A 204 16.38 -14.30 -0.26
C LEU A 204 17.55 -15.29 -0.32
N ASP A 205 18.31 -15.31 -1.42
CA ASP A 205 19.40 -16.28 -1.69
C ASP A 205 20.82 -15.73 -1.47
N ALA A 206 21.00 -14.41 -1.32
CA ALA A 206 22.31 -13.78 -1.06
C ALA A 206 23.15 -14.36 0.10
N GLU A 207 24.45 -14.49 -0.07
CA GLU A 207 25.33 -14.93 1.02
C GLU A 207 25.52 -13.85 2.10
N ARG A 208 25.87 -14.29 3.32
CA ARG A 208 26.11 -13.37 4.44
C ARG A 208 27.46 -12.67 4.25
N LYS A 209 27.46 -11.34 4.20
CA LYS A 209 28.68 -10.52 4.04
C LYS A 209 29.29 -10.02 5.35
N ILE A 210 28.46 -9.75 6.36
CA ILE A 210 28.91 -9.24 7.66
C ILE A 210 28.92 -10.41 8.65
N ALA A 211 30.09 -10.75 9.19
CA ALA A 211 30.25 -11.89 10.08
C ALA A 211 29.66 -11.62 11.47
N GLU A 212 29.88 -10.42 12.03
CA GLU A 212 29.40 -10.07 13.37
C GLU A 212 27.85 -10.02 13.42
N PRO A 213 27.23 -10.22 14.59
CA PRO A 213 25.81 -9.91 14.78
C PRO A 213 25.56 -8.42 14.56
N TYR A 214 24.50 -8.09 13.82
CA TYR A 214 24.13 -6.71 13.56
C TYR A 214 22.63 -6.50 13.54
N VAL A 215 22.24 -5.26 13.80
CA VAL A 215 20.86 -4.78 13.76
C VAL A 215 20.79 -3.64 12.74
N CYS A 216 19.81 -3.71 11.86
CA CYS A 216 19.52 -2.62 10.94
C CYS A 216 18.50 -1.66 11.56
N ILE A 217 18.72 -0.36 11.36
CA ILE A 217 17.78 0.68 11.78
C ILE A 217 17.38 1.58 10.61
N ALA A 218 16.17 2.13 10.67
CA ALA A 218 15.70 3.18 9.78
C ALA A 218 15.04 4.30 10.59
N ALA A 219 15.64 5.48 10.55
CA ALA A 219 15.24 6.65 11.32
C ALA A 219 14.57 7.74 10.46
N GLN A 220 14.54 7.59 9.13
CA GLN A 220 13.96 8.57 8.22
C GLN A 220 12.55 8.18 7.74
N SER A 221 11.75 9.20 7.42
CA SER A 221 10.39 9.05 6.89
C SER A 221 9.93 10.29 6.12
N THR A 222 8.77 10.19 5.46
CA THR A 222 8.23 11.22 4.55
C THR A 222 7.51 12.38 5.25
N ASN A 223 7.21 12.26 6.54
CA ASN A 223 6.52 13.29 7.32
C ASN A 223 7.02 13.26 8.78
N GLN A 224 7.17 14.43 9.41
CA GLN A 224 7.73 14.54 10.75
C GLN A 224 6.93 13.76 11.82
N ALA A 225 5.61 13.60 11.65
CA ALA A 225 4.79 12.83 12.57
C ALA A 225 5.17 11.34 12.64
N LYS A 226 5.76 10.79 11.58
CA LYS A 226 6.24 9.40 11.53
C LYS A 226 7.60 9.20 12.20
N TYR A 227 8.35 10.26 12.46
CA TYR A 227 9.64 10.17 13.15
C TYR A 227 9.43 9.83 14.62
N TRP A 228 10.46 9.22 15.21
CA TRP A 228 10.52 9.09 16.65
C TRP A 228 11.04 10.40 17.27
N ASN A 229 10.11 11.30 17.64
CA ASN A 229 10.43 12.65 18.10
C ASN A 229 10.87 12.72 19.59
N ASN A 230 11.34 11.61 20.17
CA ASN A 230 11.95 11.63 21.50
C ASN A 230 13.42 12.10 21.39
N GLY A 231 13.80 13.09 22.20
CA GLY A 231 15.10 13.76 22.07
C GLY A 231 16.34 12.88 22.31
N HIS A 232 16.22 11.79 23.07
CA HIS A 232 17.33 10.88 23.39
C HIS A 232 17.11 9.45 22.92
N GLY A 233 15.91 9.12 22.43
CA GLY A 233 15.47 7.75 22.16
C GLY A 233 16.45 6.94 21.30
N TRP A 234 16.78 7.43 20.10
CA TRP A 234 17.70 6.73 19.21
C TRP A 234 19.11 6.58 19.79
N ALA A 235 19.65 7.62 20.44
CA ALA A 235 20.97 7.57 21.04
C ALA A 235 21.05 6.50 22.15
N GLU A 236 20.04 6.43 23.01
CA GLU A 236 19.93 5.40 24.06
C GLU A 236 19.86 3.99 23.46
N VAL A 237 19.01 3.79 22.45
CA VAL A 237 18.85 2.48 21.79
C VAL A 237 20.12 2.04 21.07
N VAL A 238 20.77 2.93 20.32
CA VAL A 238 22.03 2.61 19.61
C VAL A 238 23.13 2.24 20.61
N ALA A 239 23.27 2.98 21.71
CA ALA A 239 24.25 2.67 22.74
C ALA A 239 23.97 1.31 23.41
N HIS A 240 22.70 1.01 23.68
CA HIS A 240 22.29 -0.27 24.25
C HIS A 240 22.51 -1.45 23.31
N LEU A 241 22.17 -1.33 22.04
CA LEU A 241 22.44 -2.38 21.05
C LEU A 241 23.93 -2.73 20.98
N LYS A 242 24.79 -1.71 21.05
CA LYS A 242 26.25 -1.91 21.09
C LYS A 242 26.73 -2.58 22.38
N SER A 243 26.11 -2.29 23.53
CA SER A 243 26.47 -2.95 24.80
C SER A 243 26.08 -4.43 24.79
N LEU A 244 25.06 -4.82 24.01
CA LEU A 244 24.69 -6.20 23.72
C LEU A 244 25.58 -6.88 22.66
N GLY A 245 26.57 -6.17 22.10
CA GLY A 245 27.51 -6.71 21.13
C GLY A 245 27.05 -6.64 19.66
N TYR A 246 25.96 -5.92 19.35
CA TYR A 246 25.53 -5.71 17.97
C TYR A 246 26.28 -4.56 17.31
N ARG A 247 26.64 -4.75 16.03
CA ARG A 247 26.82 -3.63 15.10
C ARG A 247 25.45 -3.01 14.78
N VAL A 248 25.41 -1.70 14.57
CA VAL A 248 24.15 -0.96 14.34
C VAL A 248 24.25 -0.19 13.04
N LEU A 249 23.50 -0.62 12.04
CA LEU A 249 23.60 -0.12 10.66
C LEU A 249 22.38 0.72 10.30
N CYS A 250 22.58 2.01 9.99
CA CYS A 250 21.49 2.85 9.50
C CYS A 250 21.34 2.70 7.99
N ILE A 251 20.18 2.21 7.54
CA ILE A 251 19.95 1.82 6.12
C ILE A 251 18.99 2.75 5.37
N ASP A 252 18.75 3.94 5.92
CA ASP A 252 17.89 4.96 5.31
C ASP A 252 18.40 5.39 3.93
N ARG A 253 17.50 5.82 3.04
CA ARG A 253 17.90 6.39 1.74
C ARG A 253 18.73 7.66 1.90
N HIS A 254 18.42 8.49 2.88
CA HIS A 254 19.07 9.76 3.13
C HIS A 254 19.68 9.79 4.53
N ALA A 255 20.94 10.21 4.65
CA ALA A 255 21.53 10.49 5.96
C ALA A 255 20.88 11.70 6.66
N HIS A 256 20.33 12.63 5.87
CA HIS A 256 19.71 13.87 6.35
C HIS A 256 18.42 14.12 5.58
N TYR A 257 17.31 14.30 6.28
CA TYR A 257 16.02 14.61 5.66
C TYR A 257 15.18 15.51 6.58
N GLY A 258 14.46 16.45 5.98
CA GLY A 258 13.71 17.45 6.71
C GLY A 258 13.18 18.57 5.82
N GLN A 259 12.48 19.52 6.45
CA GLN A 259 11.97 20.71 5.78
C GLN A 259 12.08 21.92 6.70
N GLY A 260 12.38 23.08 6.11
CA GLY A 260 12.55 24.32 6.86
C GLY A 260 13.74 24.21 7.81
N PHE A 261 13.48 24.42 9.10
CA PHE A 261 14.49 24.31 10.16
C PHE A 261 14.46 22.97 10.90
N VAL A 262 13.50 22.08 10.59
CA VAL A 262 13.39 20.76 11.22
C VAL A 262 14.11 19.74 10.34
N TRP A 263 15.26 19.27 10.80
CA TRP A 263 16.11 18.30 10.12
C TRP A 263 16.40 17.11 11.02
N ASN A 264 16.29 15.92 10.45
CA ASN A 264 16.60 14.67 11.11
C ASN A 264 17.86 14.08 10.46
N HIS A 265 18.78 13.63 11.29
CA HIS A 265 20.06 13.10 10.85
C HIS A 265 20.16 11.63 11.24
N ILE A 266 21.02 10.89 10.55
CA ILE A 266 21.45 9.55 10.95
C ILE A 266 21.75 9.52 12.47
N PRO A 267 21.21 8.54 13.23
CA PRO A 267 21.44 8.45 14.66
C PRO A 267 22.92 8.40 15.03
N GLN A 268 23.31 9.18 16.04
CA GLN A 268 24.68 9.20 16.52
C GLN A 268 25.15 7.79 16.91
N GLY A 269 26.30 7.39 16.36
CA GLY A 269 26.92 6.10 16.64
C GLY A 269 26.42 4.95 15.76
N ALA A 270 25.37 5.13 14.95
CA ALA A 270 25.04 4.17 13.91
C ALA A 270 26.10 4.22 12.79
N GLU A 271 26.40 3.06 12.21
CA GLU A 271 27.22 2.96 11.01
C GLU A 271 26.43 3.45 9.80
N ASP A 272 27.12 4.19 8.92
CA ASP A 272 26.50 4.80 7.74
C ASP A 272 26.39 3.78 6.60
N PHE A 273 25.21 3.18 6.49
CA PHE A 273 24.80 2.35 5.36
C PHE A 273 23.71 3.06 4.56
N THR A 274 23.62 4.39 4.70
CA THR A 274 22.62 5.19 4.02
C THR A 274 22.94 5.32 2.53
N GLY A 275 21.99 5.85 1.77
CA GLY A 275 22.17 6.13 0.35
C GLY A 275 21.09 5.51 -0.52
N ASP A 276 21.05 5.98 -1.76
CA ASP A 276 20.13 5.53 -2.79
C ASP A 276 20.64 4.24 -3.45
N ILE A 277 20.56 3.16 -2.66
CA ILE A 277 21.03 1.82 -3.03
C ILE A 277 19.82 0.98 -3.42
N SER A 278 20.02 0.04 -4.35
CA SER A 278 18.96 -0.85 -4.83
C SER A 278 18.22 -1.55 -3.67
N LEU A 279 16.91 -1.73 -3.83
CA LEU A 279 16.10 -2.41 -2.81
C LEU A 279 16.57 -3.87 -2.59
N GLN A 280 17.08 -4.54 -3.63
CA GLN A 280 17.63 -5.89 -3.49
C GLN A 280 18.87 -5.91 -2.60
N GLU A 281 19.79 -4.95 -2.72
CA GLU A 281 20.93 -4.85 -1.80
C GLU A 281 20.49 -4.57 -0.35
N ARG A 282 19.40 -3.82 -0.15
CA ARG A 282 18.79 -3.65 1.17
C ARG A 282 18.23 -4.96 1.71
N VAL A 283 17.58 -5.77 0.87
CA VAL A 283 17.09 -7.12 1.24
C VAL A 283 18.25 -8.04 1.61
N ASP A 284 19.33 -8.05 0.81
CA ASP A 284 20.51 -8.88 1.05
C ASP A 284 21.17 -8.57 2.39
N LEU A 285 21.17 -7.28 2.79
CA LEU A 285 21.63 -6.85 4.11
C LEU A 285 20.64 -7.22 5.20
N LEU A 286 19.34 -6.98 4.99
CA LEU A 286 18.31 -7.20 6.01
C LEU A 286 18.15 -8.66 6.39
N LYS A 287 18.17 -9.58 5.42
CA LYS A 287 17.87 -11.00 5.67
C LYS A 287 18.83 -11.70 6.65
N HIS A 288 20.04 -11.15 6.83
CA HIS A 288 21.05 -11.67 7.75
C HIS A 288 21.17 -10.85 9.04
N ALA A 289 20.41 -9.75 9.17
CA ALA A 289 20.34 -8.97 10.40
C ALA A 289 19.66 -9.79 11.50
N SER A 290 20.08 -9.60 12.76
CA SER A 290 19.45 -10.28 13.91
C SER A 290 17.99 -9.85 14.09
N PHE A 291 17.72 -8.57 13.85
CA PHE A 291 16.40 -7.98 13.75
C PHE A 291 16.53 -6.56 13.19
N PHE A 292 15.38 -5.89 12.99
CA PHE A 292 15.30 -4.53 12.50
C PHE A 292 14.53 -3.63 13.47
N ILE A 293 14.93 -2.36 13.59
CA ILE A 293 14.19 -1.32 14.31
C ILE A 293 13.86 -0.17 13.37
N GLY A 294 12.58 0.15 13.20
CA GLY A 294 12.18 1.23 12.32
C GLY A 294 10.85 1.88 12.67
N LEU A 295 10.43 2.77 11.77
CA LEU A 295 9.24 3.61 11.91
C LEU A 295 8.03 3.00 11.18
N GLY A 296 6.89 3.70 11.18
CA GLY A 296 5.79 3.44 10.24
C GLY A 296 6.12 3.86 8.78
N SER A 297 7.27 3.42 8.27
CA SER A 297 7.82 3.74 6.95
C SER A 297 8.14 2.46 6.15
N GLY A 298 8.46 2.62 4.86
CA GLY A 298 8.59 1.50 3.92
C GLY A 298 9.67 0.47 4.26
N LEU A 299 10.76 0.86 4.93
CA LEU A 299 11.83 -0.07 5.30
C LEU A 299 11.38 -1.09 6.35
N SER A 300 10.39 -0.78 7.19
CA SER A 300 9.78 -1.75 8.10
C SER A 300 9.04 -2.85 7.36
N TRP A 301 8.38 -2.53 6.24
CA TRP A 301 7.72 -3.51 5.38
C TRP A 301 8.73 -4.39 4.64
N LEU A 302 9.84 -3.81 4.18
CA LEU A 302 10.92 -4.55 3.54
C LEU A 302 11.61 -5.51 4.51
N ALA A 303 11.86 -5.07 5.74
CA ALA A 303 12.40 -5.91 6.80
C ALA A 303 11.45 -7.07 7.17
N TRP A 304 10.14 -6.78 7.27
CA TRP A 304 9.13 -7.81 7.50
C TRP A 304 9.10 -8.86 6.39
N ALA A 305 9.12 -8.42 5.13
CA ALA A 305 9.17 -9.30 3.97
C ALA A 305 10.49 -10.07 3.84
N SER A 306 11.57 -9.61 4.48
CA SER A 306 12.85 -10.31 4.57
C SER A 306 12.85 -11.44 5.62
N GLY A 307 11.73 -11.63 6.36
CA GLY A 307 11.56 -12.74 7.29
C GLY A 307 12.26 -12.56 8.64
N ILE A 308 12.67 -11.34 9.00
CA ILE A 308 13.35 -11.04 10.26
C ILE A 308 12.40 -10.38 11.28
N PRO A 309 12.69 -10.43 12.59
CA PRO A 309 11.92 -9.70 13.59
C PRO A 309 11.98 -8.18 13.37
N VAL A 310 10.85 -7.49 13.54
CA VAL A 310 10.73 -6.04 13.34
C VAL A 310 10.20 -5.36 14.59
N VAL A 311 11.03 -4.53 15.23
CA VAL A 311 10.62 -3.58 16.27
C VAL A 311 10.10 -2.31 15.57
N LEU A 312 8.80 -2.06 15.67
CA LEU A 312 8.15 -0.95 14.97
C LEU A 312 7.74 0.16 15.94
N ILE A 313 8.36 1.33 15.82
CA ILE A 313 8.11 2.51 16.65
C ILE A 313 7.16 3.44 15.91
N SER A 314 5.95 3.62 16.44
CA SER A 314 5.00 4.62 15.93
C SER A 314 3.96 4.96 17.00
N GLY A 315 3.68 6.25 17.18
CA GLY A 315 2.50 6.70 17.94
C GLY A 315 1.49 7.45 17.07
N PHE A 316 1.91 7.87 15.89
CA PHE A 316 1.08 8.60 14.95
C PHE A 316 0.01 7.71 14.29
N SER A 317 0.30 6.43 14.13
CA SER A 317 -0.64 5.38 13.72
C SER A 317 -0.95 4.42 14.87
N LEU A 318 -2.15 3.83 14.84
CA LEU A 318 -2.56 2.79 15.77
C LEU A 318 -1.83 1.45 15.49
N PRO A 319 -1.69 0.55 16.48
CA PRO A 319 -1.00 -0.73 16.30
C PRO A 319 -1.56 -1.64 15.20
N ASN A 320 -2.83 -1.48 14.83
CA ASN A 320 -3.50 -2.25 13.78
C ASN A 320 -3.43 -1.59 12.39
N SER A 321 -2.71 -0.48 12.24
CA SER A 321 -2.60 0.25 10.97
C SER A 321 -1.56 -0.38 10.03
N GLU A 322 -0.50 -0.96 10.59
CA GLU A 322 0.54 -1.70 9.85
C GLU A 322 0.36 -3.24 9.99
N PHE A 323 1.38 -3.99 9.56
CA PHE A 323 1.46 -5.44 9.81
C PHE A 323 1.67 -5.76 11.30
N TYR A 324 1.20 -6.94 11.70
CA TYR A 324 1.40 -7.45 13.04
C TYR A 324 2.88 -7.77 13.28
N THR A 325 3.40 -7.25 14.40
CA THR A 325 4.64 -7.69 15.02
C THR A 325 4.45 -7.71 16.53
N PRO A 326 4.90 -8.75 17.25
CA PRO A 326 4.86 -8.75 18.71
C PRO A 326 5.78 -7.68 19.32
N TRP A 327 6.63 -7.04 18.49
CA TRP A 327 7.60 -6.03 18.90
C TRP A 327 7.16 -4.59 18.56
N ARG A 328 5.86 -4.36 18.38
CA ARG A 328 5.27 -3.02 18.17
C ARG A 328 5.45 -2.16 19.43
N VAL A 329 6.05 -0.98 19.29
CA VAL A 329 6.21 0.00 20.37
C VAL A 329 5.26 1.17 20.19
N PHE A 330 4.32 1.31 21.12
CA PHE A 330 3.24 2.30 21.10
C PHE A 330 3.05 2.89 22.50
N SER A 331 2.61 4.16 22.61
CA SER A 331 2.20 4.77 23.87
C SER A 331 0.77 5.29 23.77
N SER A 332 -0.08 4.90 24.72
CA SER A 332 -1.50 5.25 24.77
C SER A 332 -1.82 6.36 25.79
N HIS A 333 -0.81 6.98 26.40
CA HIS A 333 -0.99 7.94 27.50
C HIS A 333 -1.11 9.41 27.05
N GLY A 334 -0.90 9.69 25.77
CA GLY A 334 -1.07 11.01 25.16
C GLY A 334 -1.76 10.93 23.81
N CYS A 335 -1.70 12.01 23.03
CA CYS A 335 -2.14 12.06 21.65
C CYS A 335 -1.55 10.88 20.85
N ASN A 336 -2.37 10.15 20.11
CA ASN A 336 -1.94 9.03 19.28
C ASN A 336 -2.94 8.80 18.13
N GLY A 337 -2.57 7.97 17.15
CA GLY A 337 -3.49 7.49 16.11
C GLY A 337 -4.02 8.58 15.16
N CYS A 338 -3.34 9.71 15.03
CA CYS A 338 -3.75 10.81 14.15
C CYS A 338 -3.92 10.38 12.68
N TRP A 339 -3.22 9.34 12.21
CA TRP A 339 -3.38 8.77 10.86
C TRP A 339 -4.74 8.12 10.63
N ASP A 340 -5.20 7.40 11.64
CA ASP A 340 -6.37 6.51 11.57
C ASP A 340 -7.66 7.25 11.98
N ASP A 341 -7.54 8.47 12.50
CA ASP A 341 -8.65 9.32 12.89
C ASP A 341 -9.42 9.80 11.64
N THR A 342 -10.65 9.30 11.48
CA THR A 342 -11.50 9.64 10.33
C THR A 342 -12.06 11.07 10.38
N SER A 343 -11.91 11.78 11.50
CA SER A 343 -12.37 13.16 11.66
C SER A 343 -11.37 14.21 11.16
N VAL A 344 -10.14 13.80 10.83
CA VAL A 344 -9.07 14.66 10.33
C VAL A 344 -8.55 14.15 8.99
N ASP A 345 -8.15 15.06 8.11
CA ASP A 345 -7.53 14.72 6.83
C ASP A 345 -6.02 14.93 6.89
N PHE A 346 -5.28 13.96 6.35
CA PHE A 346 -3.83 14.08 6.18
C PHE A 346 -3.50 15.17 5.15
N ASP A 347 -2.59 16.07 5.52
CA ASP A 347 -2.07 17.08 4.60
C ASP A 347 -0.76 16.60 3.98
N HIS A 348 -0.81 16.30 2.68
CA HIS A 348 0.35 15.82 1.91
C HIS A 348 1.44 16.87 1.69
N VAL A 349 1.12 18.16 1.83
CA VAL A 349 2.05 19.27 1.59
C VAL A 349 2.73 19.69 2.89
N ASP A 350 2.06 19.50 4.02
CA ASP A 350 2.57 19.86 5.33
C ASP A 350 3.47 18.77 5.94
N TYR A 351 4.78 18.87 5.72
CA TYR A 351 5.77 17.97 6.34
C TYR A 351 5.67 17.95 7.88
N LEU A 352 5.28 19.07 8.49
CA LEU A 352 5.15 19.23 9.94
C LEU A 352 3.73 18.96 10.45
N TRP A 353 2.92 18.20 9.69
CA TRP A 353 1.53 17.93 10.03
C TRP A 353 1.36 17.27 11.40
N CYS A 354 0.47 17.85 12.22
CA CYS A 354 0.07 17.33 13.53
C CYS A 354 -1.31 17.93 13.85
N PRO A 355 -2.41 17.29 13.41
CA PRO A 355 -3.70 17.95 13.28
C PRO A 355 -4.25 18.50 14.60
N HIS A 356 -3.92 17.83 15.71
CA HIS A 356 -4.43 18.15 17.03
C HIS A 356 -3.54 19.10 17.84
N HIS A 357 -2.23 19.19 17.54
CA HIS A 357 -1.26 19.84 18.42
C HIS A 357 -0.16 20.65 17.69
N LYS A 358 -0.30 20.92 16.39
CA LYS A 358 0.66 21.74 15.63
C LYS A 358 0.87 23.12 16.28
N ASN A 359 2.13 23.56 16.37
CA ASN A 359 2.53 24.83 16.99
C ASN A 359 2.17 24.95 18.48
N THR A 360 2.13 23.84 19.20
CA THR A 360 1.91 23.81 20.66
C THR A 360 3.06 23.06 21.36
N PRO A 361 3.22 23.21 22.69
CA PRO A 361 4.19 22.40 23.45
C PRO A 361 3.97 20.88 23.37
N ARG A 362 2.80 20.43 22.89
CA ARG A 362 2.43 19.01 22.73
C ARG A 362 2.60 18.50 21.29
N GLN A 363 3.24 19.27 20.41
CA GLN A 363 3.49 18.84 19.03
C GLN A 363 4.33 17.55 19.03
N TYR A 364 3.87 16.54 18.27
CA TYR A 364 4.45 15.19 18.22
C TYR A 364 4.52 14.44 19.56
N GLU A 365 3.62 14.79 20.50
CA GLU A 365 3.45 14.06 21.78
C GLU A 365 3.33 12.54 21.57
N CYS A 366 2.71 12.12 20.46
CA CYS A 366 2.51 10.73 20.08
C CYS A 366 3.80 9.90 20.05
N THR A 367 4.93 10.51 19.70
CA THR A 367 6.22 9.80 19.62
C THR A 367 7.23 10.30 20.64
N SER A 368 7.10 11.53 21.16
CA SER A 368 7.96 12.01 22.24
C SER A 368 7.74 11.24 23.56
N LEU A 369 6.52 10.76 23.82
CA LEU A 369 6.20 9.91 24.98
C LEU A 369 6.78 8.49 24.91
N ILE A 370 7.17 8.02 23.73
CA ILE A 370 7.85 6.74 23.58
C ILE A 370 9.30 6.95 23.99
N THR A 371 9.68 6.47 25.18
CA THR A 371 11.03 6.67 25.73
C THR A 371 12.02 5.62 25.23
N GLY A 372 13.33 5.92 25.26
CA GLY A 372 14.35 4.92 24.94
C GLY A 372 14.28 3.70 25.84
N LYS A 373 14.01 3.88 27.15
CA LYS A 373 13.73 2.79 28.10
C LYS A 373 12.61 1.84 27.62
N GLN A 374 11.53 2.37 27.05
CA GLN A 374 10.43 1.54 26.54
C GLN A 374 10.88 0.67 25.36
N VAL A 375 11.63 1.25 24.41
CA VAL A 375 12.15 0.54 23.24
C VAL A 375 13.22 -0.48 23.65
N ILE A 376 14.14 -0.09 24.54
CA ILE A 376 15.17 -0.98 25.11
C ILE A 376 14.53 -2.19 25.78
N GLY A 377 13.49 -2.00 26.60
CA GLY A 377 12.78 -3.13 27.20
C GLY A 377 12.11 -4.07 26.19
N MET A 378 11.76 -3.59 24.99
CA MET A 378 11.30 -4.43 23.88
C MET A 378 12.47 -5.20 23.26
N VAL A 379 13.58 -4.51 23.02
CA VAL A 379 14.83 -5.10 22.51
C VAL A 379 15.35 -6.19 23.43
N ASP A 380 15.34 -6.00 24.75
CA ASP A 380 15.81 -7.00 25.72
C ASP A 380 14.99 -8.29 25.67
N ARG A 381 13.65 -8.17 25.54
CA ARG A 381 12.77 -9.33 25.39
C ARG A 381 13.02 -10.06 24.08
N LEU A 382 13.20 -9.33 22.97
CA LEU A 382 13.52 -9.90 21.68
C LEU A 382 14.89 -10.59 21.69
N HIS A 383 15.92 -9.91 22.20
CA HIS A 383 17.28 -10.41 22.30
C HIS A 383 17.34 -11.71 23.11
N SER A 384 16.70 -11.75 24.28
CA SER A 384 16.64 -12.96 25.12
C SER A 384 16.05 -14.15 24.34
N GLY A 385 14.93 -13.92 23.64
CA GLY A 385 14.29 -14.96 22.82
C GLY A 385 15.07 -15.37 21.55
N LEU A 386 16.08 -14.61 21.14
CA LEU A 386 17.00 -14.97 20.05
C LEU A 386 18.21 -15.75 20.55
N VAL A 387 18.65 -15.53 21.80
CA VAL A 387 19.78 -16.24 22.41
C VAL A 387 19.36 -17.63 22.94
N ASP A 388 18.11 -17.78 23.35
CA ASP A 388 17.56 -19.06 23.85
C ASP A 388 17.18 -20.08 22.75
N LYS A 389 17.45 -19.77 21.47
CA LYS A 389 17.24 -20.63 20.30
C LYS A 389 18.56 -21.01 19.67
#